data_AF-A0A352PMA9-F1
#
_entry.id   AF-A0A352PMA9-F1
#
_cell.length_a   1.000
_cell.length_b   1.000
_cell.length_c   1.000
_cell.angle_alpha   90.00
_cell.angle_beta   90.00
_cell.angle_gamma   90.00
#
_symmetry.space_group_name_H-M   'P 1'
#
loop_
_entity.id
_entity.type
_entity.pdbx_description
1 polymer ?
#
loop_
_entity_poly.entity_id
_entity_poly.type
_entity_poly.pdbx_seq_one_letter_code
_entity_poly.pdbx_strand_id
1 'polypeptide(L)' 'MAVIIDAKEQDKFDWKLFLITFFLGWLGIDKFYVGGGKAWKYFLFKLGFTFILLGVIWNIIDLIMIIRKKYQLDAREYFY' A
#
# COMPACT_ATOMS: atom_id res chain seq x y z
N MET A 1 4.92 -34.28 -5.93
CA MET A 1 4.67 -33.63 -4.62
C MET A 1 5.34 -32.26 -4.45
N ALA A 2 6.12 -31.75 -5.41
CA ALA A 2 6.71 -30.40 -5.31
C ALA A 2 5.73 -29.25 -5.64
N VAL A 3 4.70 -29.51 -6.46
CA VAL A 3 3.73 -28.49 -6.92
C VAL A 3 2.79 -28.01 -5.80
N ILE A 4 2.56 -28.84 -4.78
CA ILE A 4 1.61 -28.55 -3.68
C ILE A 4 2.21 -27.63 -2.61
N ILE A 5 3.55 -27.49 -2.58
CA ILE A 5 4.25 -26.72 -1.54
C ILE A 5 4.36 -25.24 -1.95
N ASP A 6 4.44 -24.95 -3.26
CA ASP A 6 4.58 -23.59 -3.81
C ASP A 6 3.30 -22.75 -3.63
N ALA A 7 2.13 -23.37 -3.70
CA ALA A 7 0.84 -22.68 -3.56
C ALA A 7 0.53 -22.16 -2.14
N LYS A 8 1.31 -22.57 -1.12
CA LYS A 8 1.02 -22.26 0.29
C LYS A 8 1.73 -21.02 0.82
N GLU A 9 2.68 -20.46 0.05
CA GLU A 9 3.59 -19.45 0.58
C GLU A 9 3.18 -18.00 0.25
N GLN A 10 2.22 -17.79 -0.65
CA GLN A 10 1.79 -16.46 -1.11
C GLN A 10 0.58 -15.85 -0.38
N ASP A 11 0.08 -16.50 0.67
CA ASP A 11 -1.09 -16.00 1.42
C ASP A 11 -0.71 -15.38 2.78
N LYS A 12 0.54 -14.98 3.00
CA LYS A 12 0.88 -14.28 4.25
C LYS A 12 0.45 -12.82 4.16
N PHE A 13 -0.55 -12.46 4.96
CA PHE A 13 -0.94 -11.07 5.15
C PHE A 13 0.26 -10.25 5.62
N ASP A 14 0.64 -9.22 4.85
CA ASP A 14 1.76 -8.34 5.17
C ASP A 14 1.42 -7.39 6.31
N TRP A 15 1.47 -7.93 7.54
CA TRP A 15 1.20 -7.18 8.77
C TRP A 15 2.15 -5.98 8.93
N LYS A 16 3.38 -6.09 8.42
CA LYS A 16 4.35 -4.99 8.40
C LYS A 16 3.86 -3.84 7.53
N LEU A 17 3.40 -4.13 6.31
CA LEU A 17 2.87 -3.11 5.41
C LEU A 17 1.62 -2.46 6.01
N PHE A 18 0.73 -3.25 6.60
CA PHE A 18 -0.45 -2.74 7.30
C PHE A 18 -0.09 -1.76 8.42
N LEU A 19 0.84 -2.12 9.30
CA LEU A 19 1.31 -1.24 10.38
C LEU A 19 1.99 0.02 9.85
N ILE A 20 2.82 -0.10 8.81
CA ILE A 20 3.50 1.05 8.19
C ILE A 20 2.47 1.98 7.55
N THR A 21 1.46 1.47 6.85
CA THR A 21 0.39 2.29 6.27
C THR A 21 -0.50 2.90 7.34
N PHE A 22 -0.76 2.18 8.44
CA PHE A 22 -1.57 2.69 9.54
C PHE A 22 -0.89 3.83 10.33
N PHE A 23 0.40 3.68 10.66
CA PHE A 23 1.14 4.67 11.44
C PHE A 23 1.87 5.72 10.59
N LEU A 24 2.48 5.31 9.47
CA LEU A 24 3.31 6.16 8.61
C LEU A 24 2.72 6.39 7.21
N GLY A 25 1.57 5.80 6.87
CA GLY A 25 0.92 5.97 5.58
C GLY A 25 0.30 7.35 5.36
N TRP A 26 0.01 8.08 6.44
CA TRP A 26 -0.42 9.48 6.42
C TRP A 26 0.61 10.40 5.75
N LEU A 27 1.90 10.06 5.91
CA LEU A 27 3.00 10.74 5.25
C LEU A 27 3.31 10.15 3.88
N GLY A 28 2.81 8.95 3.55
CA GLY A 28 3.10 8.24 2.31
C GLY A 28 4.33 7.33 2.35
N ILE A 29 4.87 7.07 3.54
CA ILE A 29 6.08 6.26 3.73
C ILE A 29 5.84 4.79 3.37
N ASP A 30 4.59 4.34 3.46
CA ASP A 30 4.13 3.03 2.97
C ASP A 30 4.49 2.80 1.50
N LYS A 31 4.49 3.86 0.69
CA LYS A 31 4.85 3.77 -0.72
C LYS A 31 6.34 3.51 -0.93
N PHE A 32 7.23 4.06 -0.09
CA PHE A 32 8.66 3.78 -0.18
C PHE A 32 8.99 2.33 0.18
N TYR A 33 8.24 1.75 1.12
CA TYR A 33 8.41 0.35 1.51
C TYR A 33 8.16 -0.61 0.35
N VAL A 34 7.21 -0.29 -0.55
CA VAL A 34 6.81 -1.16 -1.67
C VAL A 34 7.47 -0.76 -3.00
N GLY A 35 7.58 0.53 -3.30
CA GLY A 35 7.99 1.01 -4.62
C GLY A 35 9.41 1.57 -4.74
N GLY A 36 10.17 1.62 -3.63
CA GLY A 36 11.54 2.12 -3.62
C GLY A 36 11.68 3.50 -4.29
N GLY A 37 12.64 3.65 -5.21
CA GLY A 37 12.93 4.94 -5.87
C GLY A 37 11.81 5.48 -6.77
N LYS A 38 10.92 4.63 -7.30
CA LYS A 38 9.77 5.07 -8.11
C LYS A 38 8.61 5.59 -7.24
N ALA A 39 8.62 5.26 -5.95
CA ALA A 39 7.60 5.69 -4.99
C ALA A 39 7.64 7.19 -4.69
N TRP A 40 8.75 7.87 -4.95
CA TRP A 40 8.94 9.30 -4.62
C TRP A 40 7.85 10.20 -5.23
N LYS A 41 7.45 9.92 -6.48
CA LYS A 41 6.35 10.65 -7.15
C LYS A 41 5.03 10.44 -6.42
N TYR A 42 4.71 9.19 -6.08
CA TYR A 42 3.46 8.84 -5.40
C TYR A 42 3.40 9.32 -3.96
N PHE A 43 4.56 9.40 -3.30
CA PHE A 43 4.72 10.01 -1.99
C PHE A 43 4.38 11.50 -2.04
N LEU A 44 4.97 12.26 -2.97
CA LEU A 44 4.66 13.69 -3.15
C LEU A 44 3.19 13.95 -3.43
N PHE A 45 2.57 13.12 -4.28
CA PHE A 45 1.13 13.19 -4.53
C PHE A 45 0.32 12.93 -3.25
N LYS A 46 0.61 11.84 -2.53
CA LYS A 46 -0.09 11.50 -1.28
C LYS A 46 0.07 12.63 -0.24
N LEU A 47 1.28 13.16 -0.09
CA LEU A 47 1.61 14.24 0.82
C LEU A 47 0.85 15.53 0.47
N GLY A 48 0.74 15.89 -0.81
CA GLY A 48 -0.10 17.01 -1.26
C GLY A 48 -1.60 16.82 -0.97
N PHE A 49 -2.13 15.59 -1.17
CA PHE A 49 -3.52 15.27 -0.82
C PHE A 49 -3.77 15.23 0.69
N THR A 50 -2.78 14.88 1.51
CA THR A 50 -2.86 14.92 2.98
C THR A 50 -3.16 16.33 3.48
N PHE A 51 -2.62 17.38 2.84
CA PHE A 51 -2.95 18.78 3.19
C PHE A 51 -4.41 19.16 2.93
N ILE A 52 -5.11 18.43 2.05
CA ILE A 52 -6.51 18.71 1.66
C ILE A 52 -7.48 17.74 2.36
N LEU A 53 -7.02 16.99 3.39
CA LEU A 53 -7.73 15.88 4.04
C LEU A 53 -8.11 14.69 3.13
N LEU A 54 -8.03 14.82 1.80
CA LEU A 54 -8.20 13.74 0.82
C LEU A 54 -7.16 12.62 0.99
N GLY A 55 -5.97 12.95 1.51
CA GLY A 55 -4.93 11.97 1.81
C GLY A 55 -5.36 10.95 2.88
N VAL A 56 -6.27 11.33 3.79
CA VAL A 56 -6.85 10.42 4.78
C VAL A 56 -7.70 9.34 4.11
N ILE A 57 -8.53 9.75 3.15
CA ILE A 57 -9.37 8.82 2.37
C ILE A 57 -8.50 7.87 1.55
N TRP A 58 -7.46 8.40 0.91
CA TRP A 58 -6.47 7.58 0.21
C TRP A 58 -5.84 6.56 1.17
N ASN A 59 -5.43 6.98 2.37
CA ASN A 59 -4.82 6.07 3.34
C ASN A 59 -5.76 4.96 3.82
N ILE A 60 -7.06 5.25 3.98
CA ILE A 60 -8.09 4.24 4.29
C ILE A 60 -8.24 3.24 3.14
N ILE A 61 -8.27 3.71 1.88
CA ILE A 61 -8.34 2.84 0.70
C ILE A 61 -7.12 1.92 0.63
N ASP A 62 -5.91 2.45 0.84
CA ASP A 62 -4.68 1.66 0.90
C ASP A 62 -4.77 0.59 2.00
N LEU A 63 -5.28 0.93 3.18
CA LEU A 63 -5.47 -0.02 4.28
C LEU A 63 -6.42 -1.18 3.89
N ILE A 64 -7.55 -0.85 3.26
CA ILE A 64 -8.52 -1.85 2.77
C ILE A 64 -7.87 -2.74 1.70
N MET A 65 -7.07 -2.16 0.81
CA MET A 65 -6.40 -2.90 -0.25
C MET A 65 -5.30 -3.82 0.29
N ILE A 66 -4.60 -3.41 1.36
CA ILE A 66 -3.66 -4.28 2.08
C ILE A 66 -4.40 -5.47 2.70
N ILE A 67 -5.56 -5.24 3.34
CA ILE A 67 -6.44 -6.31 3.85
C ILE A 67 -6.87 -7.26 2.73
N ARG A 68 -7.17 -6.72 1.55
CA ARG A 68 -7.50 -7.51 0.35
C ARG A 68 -6.29 -8.11 -0.37
N LYS A 69 -5.07 -7.85 0.11
CA LYS A 69 -3.78 -8.26 -0.50
C LYS A 69 -3.63 -7.79 -1.95
N LYS A 70 -4.25 -6.66 -2.31
CA LYS A 70 -4.24 -6.06 -3.64
C LYS A 70 -3.66 -4.65 -3.60
N TYR A 71 -2.73 -4.38 -2.68
CA TYR A 71 -2.12 -3.06 -2.55
C TYR A 71 -1.37 -2.67 -3.83
N GLN A 72 -1.59 -1.44 -4.28
CA GLN A 72 -0.99 -0.84 -5.47
C GLN A 72 -0.32 0.48 -5.07
N LEU A 73 0.76 0.82 -5.74
CA LEU A 73 1.47 2.08 -5.51
C LEU A 73 0.66 3.31 -5.98
N ASP A 74 -0.06 3.13 -7.09
CA ASP A 74 -1.01 4.10 -7.62
C ASP A 74 -2.43 3.71 -7.22
N ALA A 75 -3.16 4.61 -6.55
CA ALA A 75 -4.54 4.33 -6.19
C ALA A 75 -5.47 4.26 -7.40
N ARG A 76 -5.07 4.74 -8.58
CA ARG A 76 -5.86 4.62 -9.80
C ARG A 76 -5.88 3.19 -10.32
N GLU A 77 -4.82 2.41 -10.07
CA GLU A 77 -4.76 0.99 -10.43
C GLU A 77 -5.76 0.15 -9.61
N TYR A 78 -6.35 0.71 -8.55
CA TYR A 78 -7.46 0.05 -7.86
C TYR A 78 -8.78 0.04 -8.64
N PHE A 79 -8.93 0.96 -9.59
CA PHE A 79 -10.18 1.16 -10.35
C PHE A 79 -10.12 0.62 -11.78
N TYR A 80 -8.99 0.03 -12.17
CA TYR A 80 -8.75 -0.56 -13.49
C TYR A 80 -8.54 -2.07 -13.36
#